data_AF-A0A554W3L1-F1
#
_entry.id   AF-A0A554W3L1-F1
#
_cell.length_a   1.000
_cell.length_b   1.000
_cell.length_c   1.000
_cell.angle_alpha   90.00
_cell.angle_beta   90.00
_cell.angle_gamma   90.00
#
_symmetry.space_group_name_H-M   'P 1'
#
loop_
_entity.id
_entity.type
_entity.pdbx_description
1 polymer ?
#
loop_
_entity_poly.entity_id
_entity_poly.type
_entity_poly.pdbx_seq_one_letter_code
_entity_poly.pdbx_strand_id
1 'polypeptide(L)'
;MLQAFLQRIVNGGGRISREYGLGRRRTDLFLEWPLDEAQGFLGPVQRVVLELKILHKSLEATIEEGLTQTAAYAEQCGAQEAHLIVFDRRPGRSWEKKIFHRTETIGGRTIGVWGM
;
A
#
# COMPACT_ATOMS: atom_id res chain seq x y z
N MET A 1 -10.45 -10.09 1.18
CA MET A 1 -9.51 -10.41 0.08
C MET A 1 -8.08 -9.98 0.36
N LEU A 2 -7.81 -8.76 0.88
CA LEU A 2 -6.44 -8.33 1.22
C LEU A 2 -5.71 -9.31 2.16
N GLN A 3 -6.35 -9.78 3.22
CA GLN A 3 -5.78 -10.79 4.13
C GLN A 3 -5.33 -12.08 3.41
N ALA A 4 -6.15 -12.60 2.49
CA ALA A 4 -5.79 -13.80 1.72
C ALA A 4 -4.63 -13.54 0.74
N PHE A 5 -4.58 -12.34 0.14
CA PHE A 5 -3.45 -11.92 -0.68
C PHE A 5 -2.16 -11.86 0.14
N LEU A 6 -2.18 -11.20 1.30
CA LEU A 6 -1.04 -11.11 2.22
C LEU A 6 -0.61 -12.50 2.72
N GLN A 7 -1.56 -13.40 3.00
CA GLN A 7 -1.24 -14.78 3.36
C GLN A 7 -0.50 -15.50 2.22
N ARG A 8 -0.91 -15.29 0.96
CA ARG A 8 -0.22 -15.85 -0.20
C ARG A 8 1.20 -15.30 -0.36
N ILE A 9 1.41 -14.02 -0.05
CA ILE A 9 2.75 -13.41 -0.01
C ILE A 9 3.66 -14.14 0.98
N VAL A 10 3.18 -14.47 2.17
CA VAL A 10 3.98 -15.22 3.15
C VAL A 10 4.16 -16.68 2.72
N ASN A 11 3.09 -17.32 2.24
CA ASN A 11 3.12 -18.74 1.87
C ASN A 11 4.05 -19.04 0.70
N GLY A 12 4.28 -18.09 -0.20
CA GLY A 12 5.25 -18.25 -1.29
C GLY A 12 6.64 -17.69 -1.00
N GLY A 13 7.01 -17.56 0.28
CA GLY A 13 8.37 -17.21 0.68
C GLY A 13 8.67 -15.71 0.70
N GLY A 14 7.68 -14.85 0.45
CA GLY A 14 7.79 -13.42 0.65
C GLY A 14 7.78 -13.00 2.12
N ARG A 15 8.09 -11.73 2.36
CA ARG A 15 8.08 -11.10 3.68
C ARG A 15 7.09 -9.94 3.70
N ILE A 16 6.48 -9.75 4.86
CA ILE A 16 5.61 -8.62 5.15
C ILE A 16 6.16 -7.94 6.40
N SER A 17 6.65 -6.74 6.23
CA SER A 17 7.07 -5.88 7.33
C SER A 17 5.95 -4.88 7.63
N ARG A 18 5.67 -4.74 8.93
CA ARG A 18 4.76 -3.72 9.44
C ARG A 18 5.53 -2.85 10.43
N GLU A 19 5.61 -1.56 10.17
CA GLU A 19 6.26 -0.65 11.10
C GLU A 19 5.27 -0.24 12.20
N TYR A 20 5.35 -0.89 13.36
CA TYR A 20 4.71 -0.41 14.58
C TYR A 20 5.55 0.74 15.17
N GLY A 21 5.13 1.98 14.95
CA GLY A 21 5.76 3.16 15.55
C GLY A 21 4.73 4.06 16.19
N LEU A 22 4.63 4.04 17.52
CA LEU A 22 3.93 5.08 18.28
C LEU A 22 4.48 6.47 17.87
N GLY A 23 3.67 7.31 17.22
CA GLY A 23 3.88 8.75 17.15
C GLY A 23 4.67 9.35 15.97
N ARG A 24 5.13 8.56 14.98
CA ARG A 24 5.76 9.09 13.74
C ARG A 24 5.03 8.56 12.53
N ARG A 25 4.29 9.42 11.83
CA ARG A 25 3.45 9.14 10.63
C ARG A 25 4.13 8.09 9.75
N ARG A 26 3.53 6.90 9.60
CA ARG A 26 4.13 5.73 8.94
C ARG A 26 3.12 4.99 8.08
N THR A 27 3.67 4.27 7.10
CA THR A 27 2.99 3.40 6.14
C THR A 27 2.76 2.01 6.69
N ASP A 28 1.64 1.40 6.31
CA ASP A 28 1.13 0.21 6.99
C ASP A 28 1.85 -1.10 6.63
N LEU A 29 2.15 -1.34 5.35
CA LEU A 29 2.73 -2.62 4.92
C LEU A 29 3.83 -2.40 3.88
N PHE A 30 4.96 -3.07 4.11
CA PHE A 30 6.04 -3.22 3.14
C PHE A 30 6.18 -4.70 2.78
N LEU A 31 6.04 -5.00 1.50
CA LEU A 31 6.10 -6.36 0.96
C LEU A 31 7.41 -6.56 0.21
N GLU A 32 8.05 -7.69 0.45
CA GLU A 32 9.21 -8.15 -0.30
C GLU A 32 8.92 -9.54 -0.84
N TRP A 33 9.09 -9.73 -2.14
CA TRP A 33 8.87 -11.02 -2.79
C TRP A 33 10.08 -11.38 -3.66
N PRO A 34 10.78 -12.49 -3.39
CA PRO A 34 11.89 -12.94 -4.22
C PRO A 34 11.35 -13.41 -5.58
N LEU A 35 11.92 -12.89 -6.67
CA LEU A 35 11.49 -13.21 -8.03
C LEU A 35 12.17 -14.46 -8.59
N ASP A 36 13.30 -14.86 -8.00
CA ASP A 36 14.00 -16.10 -8.30
C ASP A 36 13.89 -17.03 -7.08
N GLU A 37 13.21 -18.16 -7.25
CA GLU A 37 12.97 -19.13 -6.17
C GLU A 37 14.27 -19.84 -5.73
N ALA A 38 15.21 -20.08 -6.65
CA ALA A 38 16.46 -20.76 -6.35
C ALA A 38 17.43 -19.83 -5.59
N GLN A 39 17.44 -18.54 -5.90
CA GLN A 39 18.27 -17.54 -5.24
C GLN A 39 17.61 -16.95 -3.98
N GLY A 40 16.28 -17.00 -3.88
CA GLY A 40 15.52 -16.38 -2.81
C GLY A 40 15.86 -14.89 -2.67
N PHE A 41 16.09 -14.43 -1.43
CA PHE A 41 16.44 -13.04 -1.15
C PHE A 41 17.88 -12.64 -1.54
N LEU A 42 18.70 -13.58 -2.05
CA LEU A 42 20.02 -13.26 -2.61
C LEU A 42 19.91 -12.80 -4.08
N GLY A 43 18.76 -13.05 -4.72
CA GLY A 43 18.45 -12.65 -6.09
C GLY A 43 17.63 -11.37 -6.18
N PRO A 44 16.97 -11.13 -7.33
CA PRO A 44 16.08 -9.98 -7.49
C PRO A 44 14.85 -10.09 -6.56
N VAL A 45 14.50 -8.97 -5.93
CA VAL A 45 13.37 -8.88 -4.99
C VAL A 45 12.42 -7.78 -5.46
N GLN A 46 11.15 -8.13 -5.66
CA GLN A 46 10.08 -7.17 -5.86
C GLN A 46 9.71 -6.53 -4.52
N ARG A 47 9.61 -5.22 -4.51
CA ARG A 47 9.31 -4.41 -3.32
C ARG A 47 8.05 -3.60 -3.57
N VAL A 48 7.05 -3.79 -2.72
CA VAL A 48 5.76 -3.13 -2.83
C VAL A 48 5.42 -2.44 -1.51
N VAL A 49 5.00 -1.18 -1.59
CA VAL A 49 4.45 -0.44 -0.45
C VAL A 49 2.93 -0.43 -0.53
N LEU A 50 2.25 -0.78 0.57
CA LEU A 50 0.81 -0.58 0.74
C LEU A 50 0.55 0.35 1.93
N GLU A 51 -0.04 1.51 1.65
CA GLU A 51 -0.53 2.46 2.63
C GLU A 51 -2.04 2.27 2.83
N LEU A 52 -2.49 2.14 4.08
CA LEU A 52 -3.91 1.95 4.39
C LEU A 52 -4.44 3.18 5.13
N LYS A 53 -5.42 3.86 4.54
CA LYS A 53 -6.09 5.00 5.18
C LYS A 53 -7.53 4.66 5.49
N ILE A 54 -7.93 4.97 6.71
CA ILE A 54 -9.35 5.09 7.02
C ILE A 54 -9.79 6.51 6.70
N LEU A 55 -10.92 6.64 6.00
CA LEU A 55 -11.50 7.92 5.66
C LEU A 55 -12.08 8.62 6.91
N HIS A 56 -11.33 9.57 7.47
CA HIS A 56 -11.78 10.42 8.60
C HIS A 56 -12.16 11.86 8.17
N LYS A 57 -11.76 12.27 6.97
CA LYS A 57 -12.00 13.59 6.37
C LYS A 57 -12.54 13.44 4.95
N SER A 58 -12.45 14.47 4.10
CA SER A 58 -12.83 14.33 2.68
C SER A 58 -11.93 13.32 1.98
N LEU A 59 -12.46 12.70 0.92
CA LEU A 59 -11.74 11.68 0.16
C LEU A 59 -10.48 12.28 -0.47
N GLU A 60 -10.62 13.48 -1.03
CA GLU A 60 -9.57 14.24 -1.69
C GLU A 60 -8.42 14.53 -0.73
N ALA A 61 -8.74 15.06 0.46
CA ALA A 61 -7.72 15.38 1.45
C ALA A 61 -7.04 14.12 2.01
N THR A 62 -7.77 13.00 2.13
CA THR A 62 -7.17 11.71 2.54
C THR A 62 -6.25 11.15 1.46
N ILE A 63 -6.62 11.28 0.18
CA ILE A 63 -5.78 10.86 -0.93
C ILE A 63 -4.52 11.71 -1.00
N GLU A 64 -4.62 13.04 -0.92
CA GLU A 64 -3.47 13.95 -1.00
C GLU A 64 -2.41 13.66 0.08
N GLU A 65 -2.83 13.52 1.34
CA GLU A 65 -1.92 13.13 2.43
C GLU A 65 -1.37 11.72 2.27
N GLY A 66 -2.21 10.79 1.83
CA GLY A 66 -1.84 9.40 1.59
C GLY A 66 -0.79 9.27 0.49
N LEU A 67 -0.94 9.99 -0.62
CA LEU A 67 0.01 10.00 -1.74
C LEU A 67 1.38 10.49 -1.30
N THR A 68 1.43 11.60 -0.56
CA THR A 68 2.68 12.16 -0.04
C THR A 68 3.41 11.15 0.87
N GLN A 69 2.69 10.50 1.78
CA GLN A 69 3.26 9.51 2.70
C GLN A 69 3.73 8.25 1.95
N THR A 70 2.88 7.73 1.06
CA THR A 70 3.15 6.53 0.26
C THR A 70 4.38 6.73 -0.62
N ALA A 71 4.50 7.90 -1.28
CA ALA A 71 5.64 8.22 -2.14
C ALA A 71 6.95 8.30 -1.34
N ALA A 72 6.95 9.00 -0.20
CA ALA A 72 8.13 9.13 0.64
C ALA A 72 8.61 7.78 1.17
N TYR A 73 7.69 6.91 1.58
CA TYR A 73 8.05 5.59 2.09
C TYR A 73 8.51 4.63 0.98
N ALA A 74 7.85 4.66 -0.18
CA ALA A 74 8.30 3.88 -1.34
C ALA A 74 9.72 4.28 -1.77
N GLU A 75 10.06 5.56 -1.72
CA GLU A 75 11.41 6.04 -1.96
C GLU A 75 12.40 5.52 -0.91
N GLN A 76 12.06 5.66 0.38
CA GLN A 76 12.91 5.21 1.49
C GLN A 76 13.22 3.71 1.43
N CYS A 77 12.26 2.88 1.03
CA CYS A 77 12.40 1.43 0.97
C CYS A 77 12.85 0.92 -0.42
N GLY A 78 13.08 1.81 -1.40
CA GLY A 78 13.42 1.42 -2.77
C GLY A 78 12.35 0.57 -3.46
N ALA A 79 11.08 0.79 -3.10
CA ALA A 79 9.96 0.10 -3.72
C ALA A 79 9.65 0.71 -5.10
N GLN A 80 9.49 -0.13 -6.11
CA GLN A 80 9.11 0.32 -7.46
C GLN A 80 7.59 0.43 -7.61
N GLU A 81 6.85 -0.32 -6.79
CA GLU A 81 5.39 -0.33 -6.77
C GLU A 81 4.86 0.19 -5.45
N ALA A 82 3.82 1.01 -5.51
CA ALA A 82 3.19 1.57 -4.33
C ALA A 82 1.68 1.74 -4.52
N HIS A 83 0.93 1.46 -3.47
CA HIS A 83 -0.51 1.57 -3.46
C HIS A 83 -1.03 2.27 -2.21
N LEU A 84 -2.03 3.12 -2.39
CA LEU A 84 -2.82 3.73 -1.34
C LEU A 84 -4.22 3.11 -1.35
N ILE A 85 -4.64 2.56 -0.22
CA ILE A 85 -5.96 1.93 -0.06
C ILE A 85 -6.76 2.74 0.96
N VAL A 86 -7.87 3.33 0.53
CA VAL A 86 -8.73 4.18 1.36
C VAL A 86 -10.01 3.42 1.70
N PHE A 87 -10.23 3.17 3.00
CA PHE A 87 -11.42 2.53 3.56
C PHE A 87 -12.45 3.58 4.00
N ASP A 88 -13.56 3.66 3.28
CA ASP A 88 -14.72 4.48 3.60
C ASP A 88 -15.70 3.74 4.51
N ARG A 89 -15.62 4.04 5.81
CA ARG A 89 -16.48 3.44 6.84
C ARG A 89 -17.79 4.19 7.06
N ARG A 90 -18.12 5.21 6.24
CA ARG A 90 -19.36 5.98 6.44
C ARG A 90 -20.59 5.08 6.26
N PRO A 91 -21.58 5.17 7.18
CA PRO A 91 -22.82 4.43 7.06
C PRO A 91 -23.67 4.98 5.90
N GLY A 92 -24.57 4.15 5.36
CA GLY A 92 -25.52 4.57 4.32
C GLY A 92 -24.94 4.80 2.91
N ARG A 93 -23.62 4.64 2.73
CA ARG A 93 -22.97 4.70 1.41
C ARG A 93 -22.89 3.28 0.82
N SER A 94 -23.38 3.11 -0.40
CA SER A 94 -23.36 1.81 -1.09
C SER A 94 -21.95 1.41 -1.52
N TRP A 95 -21.71 0.10 -1.72
CA TRP A 95 -20.39 -0.42 -2.10
C TRP A 95 -19.92 0.12 -3.45
N GLU A 96 -20.81 0.32 -4.40
CA GLU A 96 -20.51 0.85 -5.74
C GLU A 96 -19.94 2.27 -5.67
N LYS A 97 -20.30 3.03 -4.63
CA LYS A 97 -19.79 4.39 -4.39
C LYS A 97 -18.47 4.41 -3.63
N LYS A 98 -18.08 3.29 -3.02
CA LYS A 98 -16.84 3.15 -2.24
C LYS A 98 -15.73 2.51 -3.06
N ILE A 99 -16.08 1.53 -3.91
CA ILE A 99 -15.15 0.78 -4.73
C ILE A 99 -14.76 1.58 -5.96
N PHE A 100 -13.48 1.96 -6.03
CA PHE A 100 -12.89 2.54 -7.22
C PHE A 100 -11.40 2.20 -7.30
N HIS A 101 -10.83 2.33 -8.48
CA HIS A 101 -9.40 2.26 -8.70
C HIS A 101 -9.00 3.38 -9.65
N ARG A 102 -7.93 4.10 -9.33
CA ARG A 102 -7.31 5.09 -10.21
C ARG A 102 -5.82 5.17 -9.95
N THR A 103 -5.13 5.87 -10.84
CA THR A 103 -3.70 6.09 -10.73
C THR A 103 -3.43 7.57 -10.51
N GLU A 104 -2.49 7.88 -9.63
CA GLU A 104 -2.04 9.23 -9.34
C GLU A 104 -0.53 9.32 -9.49
N THR A 105 -0.03 10.47 -9.95
CA THR A 105 1.40 10.72 -10.09
C THR A 105 1.83 11.84 -9.16
N ILE A 106 2.83 11.57 -8.32
CA ILE A 106 3.43 12.55 -7.40
C ILE A 106 4.95 12.41 -7.42
N GLY A 107 5.67 13.52 -7.64
CA GLY A 107 7.14 13.49 -7.70
C GLY A 107 7.71 12.52 -8.75
N GLY A 108 7.02 12.31 -9.87
CA GLY A 108 7.41 11.35 -10.92
C GLY A 108 7.10 9.88 -10.61
N ARG A 109 6.59 9.58 -9.41
CA ARG A 109 6.19 8.22 -9.01
C ARG A 109 4.70 8.00 -9.28
N THR A 110 4.39 6.83 -9.82
CA THR A 110 3.02 6.38 -10.07
C THR A 110 2.51 5.55 -8.88
N ILE A 111 1.34 5.90 -8.34
CA ILE A 111 0.72 5.24 -7.20
C ILE A 111 -0.69 4.78 -7.58
N GLY A 112 -1.00 3.50 -7.34
CA GLY A 112 -2.36 2.99 -7.48
C GLY A 112 -3.20 3.35 -6.27
N VAL A 113 -4.33 4.03 -6.47
CA VAL A 113 -5.26 4.46 -5.42
C VAL A 113 -6.53 3.64 -5.50
N TRP A 114 -6.89 3.01 -4.40
CA TRP A 114 -8.02 2.10 -4.28
C TRP A 114 -9.01 2.63 -3.24
N GLY A 115 -10.29 2.68 -3.60
CA GLY A 115 -11.38 2.90 -2.66
C GLY A 115 -12.02 1.59 -2.22
N MET A 116 -12.37 1.50 -0.94
CA MET A 116 -13.04 0.34 -0.33
C MET A 116 -14.13 0.78 0.64
#